data_AF-A0A845QSH4-F1
#
_entry.id   AF-A0A845QSH4-F1
#
_cell.length_a   1.000
_cell.length_b   1.000
_cell.length_c   1.000
_cell.angle_alpha   90.00
_cell.angle_beta   90.00
_cell.angle_gamma   90.00
#
_symmetry.space_group_name_H-M   'P 1'
#
loop_
_entity.id
_entity.type
_entity.pdbx_description
1 polymer ?
#
loop_
_entity_poly.entity_id
_entity_poly.type
_entity_poly.pdbx_seq_one_letter_code
_entity_poly.pdbx_strand_id
1 'polypeptide(L)'
;MNIIESPYRTDDYELIYKQETEDILKVTHIKGNAETTEIFDFTGLADGRAESIIAEILPLNPILSAERVNGVLIVEVLRIYSKEEKHIYEGGSNNG
;
A
#
# COMPACT_ATOMS: atom_id res chain seq x y z
N MET A 1 -2.32 -0.52 13.15
CA MET A 1 -2.64 -0.10 11.77
C MET A 1 -3.62 -1.04 11.11
N ASN A 2 -4.58 -0.50 10.37
CA ASN A 2 -5.43 -1.22 9.42
C ASN A 2 -4.98 -0.86 8.00
N ILE A 3 -4.72 -1.86 7.16
CA ILE A 3 -4.32 -1.64 5.77
C ILE A 3 -5.53 -1.87 4.87
N ILE A 4 -5.85 -0.87 4.05
CA ILE A 4 -6.83 -0.95 2.98
C ILE A 4 -6.07 -1.05 1.67
N GLU A 5 -6.47 -1.98 0.82
CA GLU A 5 -5.77 -2.27 -0.42
C GLU A 5 -6.60 -1.81 -1.61
N SER A 6 -6.02 -0.91 -2.40
CA SER A 6 -6.60 -0.41 -3.64
C SER A 6 -5.94 -1.13 -4.81
N PRO A 7 -6.68 -1.98 -5.54
CA PRO A 7 -6.11 -2.86 -6.55
C PRO A 7 -5.58 -2.05 -7.75
N TYR A 8 -4.37 -2.36 -8.19
CA TYR A 8 -3.72 -1.76 -9.34
C TYR A 8 -3.06 -2.82 -10.23
N ARG A 9 -3.45 -2.83 -11.50
CA ARG A 9 -3.02 -3.87 -12.43
C ARG A 9 -1.69 -3.53 -13.09
N THR A 10 -0.65 -4.34 -12.88
CA THR A 10 0.61 -4.28 -13.64
C THR A 10 1.43 -5.57 -13.54
N ASP A 11 2.14 -5.94 -14.60
CA ASP A 11 3.13 -7.06 -14.59
C ASP A 11 4.56 -6.54 -14.41
N ASP A 12 4.76 -5.23 -14.35
CA ASP A 12 6.09 -4.64 -14.44
C ASP A 12 6.88 -4.71 -13.13
N TYR A 13 6.19 -4.81 -12.00
CA TYR A 13 6.75 -4.78 -10.67
C TYR A 13 5.78 -5.36 -9.64
N GLU A 14 6.29 -5.65 -8.45
CA GLU A 14 5.54 -6.09 -7.28
C GLU A 14 5.75 -5.10 -6.12
N LEU A 15 4.77 -5.03 -5.22
CA LEU A 15 4.86 -4.30 -3.96
C LEU A 15 4.58 -5.27 -2.81
N ILE A 16 5.53 -5.37 -1.89
CA ILE A 16 5.40 -6.16 -0.66
C ILE A 16 5.28 -5.19 0.51
N TYR A 17 4.26 -5.40 1.33
CA TYR A 17 3.98 -4.62 2.52
C TYR A 17 4.27 -5.44 3.77
N LYS A 18 5.11 -4.92 4.66
CA LYS A 18 5.39 -5.51 5.96
C LYS A 18 5.14 -4.49 7.06
N GLN A 19 4.12 -4.74 7.86
CA GLN A 19 3.88 -3.98 9.07
C GLN A 19 4.95 -4.36 10.12
N GLU A 20 5.79 -3.41 10.51
CA GLU A 20 6.84 -3.62 11.53
C GLU A 20 6.31 -3.29 12.94
N THR A 21 5.49 -2.25 13.06
CA THR A 21 4.81 -1.85 14.32
C THR A 21 3.37 -1.40 14.04
N GLU A 22 2.67 -0.88 15.05
CA GLU A 22 1.33 -0.31 14.84
C GLU A 22 1.31 0.98 13.99
N ASP A 23 2.47 1.61 13.81
CA ASP A 23 2.65 2.90 13.12
C ASP A 23 3.74 2.88 12.04
N ILE A 24 4.49 1.78 11.89
CA ILE A 24 5.58 1.67 10.91
C ILE A 24 5.25 0.63 9.85
N LEU A 25 5.24 1.06 8.60
CA LEU A 25 5.03 0.22 7.42
C LEU A 25 6.28 0.21 6.54
N LYS A 26 6.87 -0.98 6.38
CA LYS A 26 7.94 -1.20 5.43
C LYS A 26 7.35 -1.62 4.09
N VAL A 27 7.75 -0.95 3.01
CA VAL A 27 7.33 -1.25 1.65
C VAL A 27 8.53 -1.61 0.80
N THR A 28 8.43 -2.73 0.10
CA THR A 28 9.47 -3.23 -0.80
C THR A 28 8.92 -3.29 -2.22
N HIS A 29 9.54 -2.54 -3.12
CA HIS A 29 9.26 -2.56 -4.55
C HIS A 29 10.26 -3.46 -5.26
N ILE A 30 9.75 -4.43 -6.03
CA ILE A 30 10.56 -5.40 -6.77
C ILE A 30 10.27 -5.23 -8.27
N LYS A 31 11.32 -5.01 -9.06
CA LYS A 31 11.23 -4.95 -10.53
C LYS A 31 12.35 -5.77 -11.15
N GLY A 32 12.01 -6.94 -11.70
CA GLY A 32 13.00 -7.92 -12.16
C GLY A 32 13.89 -8.38 -11.01
N ASN A 33 15.20 -8.14 -11.10
CA ASN A 33 16.17 -8.47 -10.05
C ASN A 33 16.50 -7.29 -9.12
N ALA A 34 15.88 -6.13 -9.32
CA ALA A 34 16.10 -4.95 -8.49
C ALA A 34 15.06 -4.88 -7.37
N GLU A 35 15.53 -4.65 -6.15
CA GLU A 35 14.70 -4.44 -4.97
C GLU A 35 15.01 -3.06 -4.38
N THR A 36 13.98 -2.30 -4.04
CA THR A 36 14.12 -1.03 -3.31
C THR A 36 13.12 -1.01 -2.17
N THR A 37 13.57 -0.63 -0.99
CA THR A 37 12.79 -0.74 0.24
C THR A 37 12.75 0.60 0.94
N GLU A 38 11.56 1.05 1.33
CA GLU A 38 11.31 2.27 2.09
C GLU A 38 10.50 2.01 3.36
N ILE A 39 10.74 2.82 4.38
CA ILE A 39 10.02 2.77 5.66
C ILE A 39 9.15 4.02 5.75
N PHE A 40 7.86 3.81 5.85
CA PHE A 40 6.89 4.85 6.17
C PHE A 40 6.63 4.81 7.67
N ASP A 41 7.08 5.84 8.36
CA ASP A 41 6.91 6.00 9.81
C ASP A 41 5.80 7.02 10.08
N PHE A 42 4.67 6.54 10.62
CA PHE A 42 3.52 7.35 10.99
C PHE A 42 3.48 7.64 12.50
N THR A 43 4.57 7.39 13.22
CA THR A 43 4.69 7.67 14.64
C THR A 43 4.44 9.16 14.90
N GLY A 44 3.53 9.46 15.83
CA GLY A 44 3.18 10.83 16.17
C GLY A 44 2.19 11.51 15.20
N LEU A 45 1.71 10.81 14.16
CA LEU A 45 0.56 11.27 13.39
C LEU A 45 -0.65 11.37 14.33
N ALA A 46 -1.14 12.58 14.59
CA ALA A 46 -2.34 12.79 15.38
C ALA A 46 -3.59 12.30 14.64
N ASP A 47 -4.71 12.20 15.35
CA ASP A 47 -6.01 11.94 14.72
C ASP A 47 -6.30 12.97 13.61
N GLY A 48 -6.72 12.46 12.45
CA GLY A 48 -6.85 13.20 11.20
C GLY A 48 -6.10 12.53 10.04
N ARG A 49 -6.22 13.14 8.86
CA ARG A 49 -5.59 12.65 7.63
C ARG A 49 -4.24 13.33 7.40
N ALA A 50 -3.22 12.55 7.04
CA ALA A 50 -1.95 13.09 6.62
C ALA A 50 -2.14 13.95 5.35
N GLU A 51 -1.62 15.18 5.36
CA GLU A 51 -1.79 16.13 4.24
C GLU A 51 -1.05 15.67 2.98
N SER A 52 0.11 15.04 3.15
CA SER A 52 0.92 14.51 2.06
C SER A 52 1.77 13.35 2.58
N ILE A 53 1.87 12.31 1.75
CA ILE A 53 2.75 11.16 1.98
C ILE A 53 3.52 11.04 0.68
N ILE A 54 4.84 11.09 0.74
CA ILE A 54 5.71 11.04 -0.44
C ILE A 54 6.68 9.90 -0.20
N ALA A 55 6.85 9.05 -1.21
CA ALA A 55 7.95 8.09 -1.22
C ALA A 55 9.23 8.82 -1.68
N GLU A 56 10.27 8.79 -0.86
CA GLU A 56 11.53 9.46 -1.13
C GLU A 56 12.46 8.63 -2.02
N ILE A 57 12.38 7.31 -1.90
CA ILE A 57 13.31 6.39 -2.58
C ILE A 57 12.61 5.42 -3.51
N LEU A 58 11.33 5.10 -3.28
CA LEU A 58 10.59 4.25 -4.21
C LEU A 58 10.33 5.00 -5.53
N PRO A 59 10.33 4.29 -6.67
CA PRO A 59 10.09 4.89 -7.98
C PRO A 59 8.64 5.35 -8.20
N LEU A 60 7.75 5.06 -7.26
CA LEU A 60 6.35 5.45 -7.22
C LEU A 60 5.91 5.58 -5.77
N ASN A 61 4.79 6.26 -5.53
CA ASN A 61 4.22 6.33 -4.19
C ASN A 61 3.21 5.20 -3.95
N PRO A 62 3.51 4.22 -3.09
CA PRO A 62 2.62 3.10 -2.83
C PRO A 62 1.50 3.45 -1.84
N ILE A 63 1.65 4.54 -1.08
CA ILE A 63 0.68 4.96 -0.05
C ILE A 63 -0.26 6.00 -0.65
N LEU A 64 -1.54 5.67 -0.74
CA LEU A 64 -2.57 6.54 -1.30
C LEU A 64 -3.15 7.50 -0.25
N SER A 65 -3.29 7.02 0.98
CA SER A 65 -3.72 7.82 2.11
C SER A 65 -3.28 7.21 3.44
N ALA A 66 -3.13 8.05 4.46
CA ALA A 66 -3.01 7.63 5.84
C ALA A 66 -3.86 8.54 6.71
N GLU A 67 -4.70 7.96 7.55
CA GLU A 67 -5.62 8.67 8.43
C GLU A 67 -5.66 7.95 9.78
N ARG A 68 -5.55 8.72 10.86
CA ARG A 68 -5.76 8.18 12.21
C ARG A 68 -7.13 8.60 12.72
N VAL A 69 -7.92 7.62 13.16
CA VAL A 69 -9.28 7.84 13.69
C VAL A 69 -9.39 7.17 15.04
N ASN A 70 -9.60 7.97 16.10
CA ASN A 70 -9.68 7.49 17.49
C ASN A 70 -8.45 6.65 17.88
N GLY A 71 -7.25 7.12 17.55
CA GLY A 71 -5.99 6.42 17.82
C GLY A 71 -5.64 5.29 16.85
N VAL A 72 -6.58 4.85 16.00
CA VAL A 72 -6.35 3.77 15.04
C VAL A 72 -5.86 4.33 13.71
N LEU A 73 -4.63 3.98 13.32
CA LEU A 73 -4.07 4.31 12.02
C LEU A 73 -4.66 3.42 10.91
N ILE A 74 -5.22 4.04 9.88
CA ILE A 74 -5.72 3.42 8.65
C ILE A 74 -4.82 3.90 7.51
N VAL A 75 -4.26 2.96 6.75
CA VAL A 75 -3.38 3.26 5.61
C VAL A 75 -3.95 2.60 4.37
N GLU A 76 -4.20 3.39 3.33
CA GLU A 76 -4.59 2.89 2.02
C GLU A 76 -3.35 2.75 1.13
N VAL A 77 -3.16 1.57 0.56
CA VAL A 77 -1.98 1.23 -0.25
C VAL A 77 -2.35 0.66 -1.62
N LEU A 78 -1.44 0.75 -2.57
CA LEU A 78 -1.57 0.10 -3.87
C LEU A 78 -1.35 -1.41 -3.76
N ARG A 79 -2.36 -2.22 -4.06
CA ARG A 79 -2.19 -3.67 -4.18
C ARG A 79 -1.96 -4.05 -5.64
N ILE A 80 -0.73 -4.44 -5.95
CA ILE A 80 -0.40 -4.93 -7.29
C ILE A 80 -0.96 -6.33 -7.49
N TYR A 81 -1.57 -6.57 -8.65
CA TYR A 81 -1.99 -7.90 -9.06
C TYR A 81 -1.59 -8.20 -10.50
N SER A 82 -1.30 -9.47 -10.76
CA SER A 82 -0.84 -9.96 -12.06
C SER A 82 -1.99 -10.20 -13.05
N LYS A 83 -1.67 -10.57 -14.30
CA LYS A 83 -2.69 -10.92 -15.30
C LYS A 83 -3.45 -12.17 -14.86
N GLU A 84 -2.73 -13.12 -14.29
CA GLU A 84 -3.26 -14.38 -13.79
C GLU A 84 -4.27 -14.12 -12.67
N GLU A 85 -4.04 -13.12 -11.83
CA GLU A 85 -4.92 -12.76 -10.71
C GLU A 85 -6.10 -11.85 -11.10
N LYS A 86 -6.13 -11.35 -12.35
CA LYS A 86 -7.17 -10.42 -12.84
C LYS A 86 -8.60 -10.89 -12.54
N HIS A 87 -8.85 -12.19 -12.65
CA HIS A 87 -10.17 -12.77 -12.42
C HIS A 87 -10.68 -12.62 -10.97
N ILE A 88 -9.77 -12.41 -10.01
CA ILE A 88 -10.09 -12.21 -8.59
C ILE A 88 -10.64 -10.80 -8.34
N TYR A 89 -10.14 -9.80 -9.09
CA TYR A 89 -10.42 -8.39 -8.83
C TYR A 89 -11.37 -7.75 -9.84
N GLU A 90 -11.36 -8.20 -11.10
CA GLU A 90 -12.19 -7.63 -12.18
C GLU A 90 -13.34 -8.58 -12.61
N GLY A 91 -13.38 -9.80 -12.07
CA GLY A 91 -14.39 -10.81 -12.38
C GLY A 91 -15.70 -10.58 -11.62
N GLY A 92 -16.46 -9.55 -11.98
CA GLY A 92 -17.83 -9.39 -11.49
C GLY A 92 -18.74 -10.52 -11.99
N SER A 93 -18.80 -11.64 -11.27
CA SER A 93 -19.85 -12.65 -11.47
C SER A 93 -21.07 -12.28 -10.64
N ASN A 94 -21.95 -11.51 -11.27
CA ASN A 94 -23.38 -11.42 -10.93
C ASN A 94 -23.96 -12.84 -10.89
N ASN A 95 -24.46 -13.28 -9.74
CA ASN A 95 -25.38 -14.41 -9.68
C ASN A 95 -26.79 -13.84 -9.63
N GLY A 96 -27.51 -13.94 -10.77
CA GLY A 96 -28.96 -13.78 -10.83
C GLY A 96 -29.71 -15.02 -10.36
#